data_AF-A0A8J6A6T6-F1
#
_entry.id   AF-A0A8J6A6T6-F1
#
_cell.length_a   1.000
_cell.length_b   1.000
_cell.length_c   1.000
_cell.angle_alpha   90.00
_cell.angle_beta   90.00
_cell.angle_gamma   90.00
#
_symmetry.space_group_name_H-M   'P 1'
#
loop_
_entity.id
_entity.type
_entity.pdbx_description
1 polymer ?
#
loop_
_entity_poly.entity_id
_entity_poly.type
_entity_poly.pdbx_seq_one_letter_code
_entity_poly.pdbx_strand_id
1 'polypeptide(L)'
;FSPDGRLIVSCSEDKTIKIWDTTNKQCVNNFSDSVGFANFVDFNPNGTCIASAGSDHTVKIWDIRLNKLLQHYQVHCGGVNCVSFHPSGNYLITASSDGTLKILDLLEGRLIYTLQGHTGPVFTVSFSKGGELFSSGGADAQVLLWKTNFDEFNYKDIAKRNLKRLHFDSPPHLHDIYPRTPHFHEGKMDTVEINPKLEVVDLQTSSPPVVDIISFDST
;
A
#
# COMPACT_ATOMS: atom_id res chain seq x y z
N PHE A 1 18.49 -2.82 -6.45
CA PHE A 1 19.55 -1.93 -6.99
C PHE A 1 19.40 -0.57 -6.35
N SER A 2 20.48 0.18 -6.18
CA SER A 2 20.37 1.59 -5.80
C SER A 2 19.70 2.39 -6.93
N PRO A 3 19.07 3.54 -6.62
CA PRO A 3 18.40 4.37 -7.61
C PRO A 3 19.30 4.84 -8.77
N ASP A 4 20.60 5.03 -8.50
CA ASP A 4 21.63 5.38 -9.48
C ASP A 4 22.21 4.16 -10.23
N GLY A 5 21.80 2.94 -9.86
CA GLY A 5 22.26 1.68 -10.46
C GLY A 5 23.70 1.29 -10.12
N ARG A 6 24.42 2.06 -9.29
CA ARG A 6 25.83 1.81 -8.96
C ARG A 6 26.03 0.72 -7.90
N LEU A 7 25.05 0.54 -7.03
CA LEU A 7 25.13 -0.38 -5.90
C LEU A 7 24.06 -1.47 -6.01
N ILE A 8 24.45 -2.68 -5.60
CA ILE A 8 23.54 -3.79 -5.37
C ILE A 8 23.53 -4.05 -3.87
N VAL A 9 22.35 -4.28 -3.32
CA VAL A 9 22.20 -4.78 -1.95
C VAL A 9 21.65 -6.19 -2.03
N SER A 10 22.19 -7.08 -1.20
CA SER A 10 21.75 -8.47 -1.08
C SER A 10 21.60 -8.84 0.38
N CYS A 11 20.54 -9.55 0.73
CA CYS A 11 20.39 -10.22 2.01
C CYS A 11 20.52 -11.73 1.84
N SER A 12 20.93 -12.43 2.91
CA SER A 12 21.18 -13.87 2.90
C SER A 12 20.79 -14.49 4.24
N GLU A 13 20.55 -15.81 4.23
CA GLU A 13 20.31 -16.62 5.42
C GLU A 13 21.54 -16.70 6.34
N ASP A 14 22.72 -16.29 5.85
CA ASP A 14 23.94 -16.09 6.66
C ASP A 14 23.84 -14.91 7.65
N LYS A 15 22.67 -14.25 7.70
CA LYS A 15 22.35 -13.08 8.55
C LYS A 15 23.15 -11.83 8.20
N THR A 16 23.70 -11.78 6.99
CA THR A 16 24.41 -10.60 6.47
C THR A 16 23.63 -9.89 5.38
N ILE A 17 23.79 -8.58 5.35
CA ILE A 17 23.35 -7.73 4.26
C ILE A 17 24.59 -7.12 3.65
N LYS A 18 24.86 -7.45 2.38
CA LYS A 18 26.06 -7.01 1.67
C LYS A 18 25.71 -5.97 0.62
N ILE A 19 26.60 -5.00 0.47
CA ILE A 19 26.55 -3.99 -0.59
C ILE A 19 27.70 -4.23 -1.55
N TRP A 20 27.38 -4.26 -2.83
CA TRP A 20 28.30 -4.53 -3.92
C TRP A 20 28.35 -3.34 -4.87
N ASP A 21 29.55 -2.96 -5.29
CA ASP A 21 29.74 -1.98 -6.37
C ASP A 21 29.65 -2.70 -7.71
N THR A 22 28.73 -2.26 -8.58
CA THR A 22 28.53 -2.85 -9.91
C THR A 22 29.73 -2.66 -10.84
N THR A 23 30.49 -1.58 -10.63
CA THR A 23 31.64 -1.21 -11.45
C THR A 23 32.84 -2.08 -11.13
N ASN A 24 33.15 -2.17 -9.83
CA ASN A 24 34.32 -2.90 -9.33
C ASN A 24 34.04 -4.38 -9.08
N LYS A 25 32.76 -4.78 -9.02
CA LYS A 25 32.30 -6.15 -8.71
C LYS A 25 32.82 -6.66 -7.35
N GLN A 26 33.00 -5.74 -6.40
CA GLN A 26 33.51 -6.03 -5.06
C GLN A 26 32.46 -5.72 -4.00
N CYS A 27 32.52 -6.46 -2.89
CA CYS A 27 31.75 -6.14 -1.69
C CYS A 27 32.36 -4.92 -1.01
N VAL A 28 31.61 -3.82 -0.95
CA VAL A 28 32.06 -2.55 -0.36
C VAL A 28 31.63 -2.43 1.10
N ASN A 29 30.50 -3.04 1.47
CA ASN A 29 30.02 -2.99 2.84
C ASN A 29 29.29 -4.27 3.25
N ASN A 30 29.28 -4.55 4.55
CA ASN A 30 28.63 -5.70 5.16
C ASN A 30 27.99 -5.29 6.50
N PHE A 31 26.67 -5.46 6.59
CA PHE A 31 25.92 -5.32 7.83
C PHE A 31 25.60 -6.71 8.39
N SER A 32 25.97 -6.96 9.64
CA SER A 32 25.62 -8.18 10.36
C SER A 32 24.92 -7.79 11.65
N ASP A 33 23.66 -8.17 11.80
CA ASP A 33 22.92 -7.99 13.05
C ASP A 33 22.39 -9.35 13.50
N SER A 34 22.88 -9.81 14.64
CA SER A 34 22.99 -11.23 14.98
C SER A 34 21.68 -11.93 15.42
N VAL A 35 20.51 -11.36 15.16
CA VAL A 35 19.23 -11.87 15.72
C VAL A 35 18.42 -12.71 14.73
N GLY A 36 18.47 -12.42 13.43
CA GLY A 36 17.68 -13.12 12.40
C GLY A 36 18.23 -12.89 11.00
N PHE A 37 17.65 -13.57 10.00
CA PHE A 37 18.00 -13.36 8.59
C PHE A 37 16.96 -12.45 7.92
N ALA A 38 17.45 -11.60 7.02
CA ALA A 38 16.61 -10.73 6.21
C ALA A 38 16.13 -11.48 4.96
N ASN A 39 14.82 -11.49 4.75
CA ASN A 39 14.17 -12.08 3.58
C ASN A 39 14.09 -11.09 2.42
N PHE A 40 14.06 -9.80 2.75
CA PHE A 40 13.91 -8.74 1.77
C PHE A 40 14.76 -7.53 2.17
N VAL A 41 15.30 -6.87 1.16
CA VAL A 41 16.08 -5.64 1.34
C VAL A 41 15.82 -4.70 0.17
N ASP A 42 15.70 -3.42 0.46
CA ASP A 42 15.50 -2.39 -0.55
C ASP A 42 16.24 -1.10 -0.21
N PHE A 43 16.56 -0.32 -1.24
CA PHE A 43 17.12 1.01 -1.09
C PHE A 43 16.00 2.04 -0.91
N ASN A 44 16.28 3.09 -0.14
CA ASN A 44 15.42 4.26 -0.18
C ASN A 44 15.54 4.99 -1.54
N PRO A 45 14.57 5.86 -1.90
CA PRO A 45 14.56 6.54 -3.20
C PRO A 45 15.79 7.41 -3.48
N ASN A 46 16.49 7.86 -2.43
CA ASN A 46 17.70 8.67 -2.54
C ASN A 46 19.00 7.84 -2.54
N GLY A 47 18.93 6.52 -2.32
CA GLY A 47 20.08 5.62 -2.25
C GLY A 47 20.99 5.81 -1.03
N THR A 48 20.56 6.58 -0.03
CA THR A 48 21.36 6.87 1.18
C THR A 48 21.20 5.81 2.27
N CYS A 49 20.05 5.13 2.30
CA CYS A 49 19.68 4.16 3.33
C CYS A 49 19.15 2.88 2.68
N ILE A 50 19.20 1.80 3.44
CA ILE A 50 18.54 0.53 3.10
C ILE A 50 17.55 0.15 4.19
N ALA A 51 16.42 -0.44 3.82
CA ALA A 51 15.55 -1.15 4.74
C ALA A 51 15.69 -2.65 4.52
N SER A 52 15.76 -3.39 5.61
CA SER A 52 15.74 -4.85 5.60
C SER A 52 14.58 -5.36 6.43
N ALA A 53 13.87 -6.34 5.91
CA ALA A 53 12.80 -7.07 6.59
C ALA A 53 13.19 -8.53 6.78
N GLY A 54 12.90 -9.06 7.96
CA GLY A 54 13.37 -10.38 8.36
C GLY A 54 12.30 -11.33 8.91
N SER A 55 12.73 -12.58 9.03
CA SER A 55 12.00 -13.63 9.72
C SER A 55 11.87 -13.39 11.22
N ASP A 56 12.69 -12.50 11.79
CA ASP A 56 12.66 -12.06 13.19
C ASP A 56 11.51 -11.07 13.51
N HIS A 57 10.62 -10.83 12.55
CA HIS A 57 9.47 -9.92 12.69
C HIS A 57 9.89 -8.45 12.78
N THR A 58 11.16 -8.15 12.49
CA THR A 58 11.71 -6.81 12.58
C THR A 58 11.91 -6.18 11.20
N VAL A 59 11.90 -4.85 11.21
CA VAL A 59 12.34 -4.02 10.10
C VAL A 59 13.44 -3.12 10.59
N LYS A 60 14.58 -3.18 9.91
CA LYS A 60 15.79 -2.43 10.25
C LYS A 60 16.12 -1.47 9.13
N ILE A 61 16.49 -0.24 9.49
CA ILE A 61 16.93 0.78 8.54
C ILE A 61 18.38 1.12 8.84
N TRP A 62 19.21 1.03 7.81
CA TRP A 62 20.65 1.25 7.90
C TRP A 62 21.05 2.46 7.06
N ASP A 63 21.91 3.32 7.61
CA ASP A 63 22.61 4.34 6.84
C ASP A 63 23.83 3.70 6.18
N ILE A 64 23.90 3.82 4.85
CA ILE A 64 24.97 3.20 4.05
C ILE A 64 26.30 3.91 4.26
N ARG A 65 26.28 5.24 4.41
CA ARG A 65 27.49 6.06 4.54
C ARG A 65 28.09 5.96 5.93
N LEU A 66 27.24 5.95 6.95
CA LEU A 66 27.67 5.87 8.34
C LEU A 66 27.93 4.44 8.79
N ASN A 67 27.48 3.45 8.02
CA ASN A 67 27.52 2.03 8.34
C ASN A 67 26.88 1.73 9.71
N LYS A 68 25.72 2.34 9.98
CA LYS A 68 25.03 2.28 11.28
C LYS A 68 23.55 1.95 11.13
N LEU A 69 23.05 1.20 12.10
CA LEU A 69 21.61 1.02 12.30
C LEU A 69 21.02 2.36 12.74
N LEU A 70 20.09 2.90 11.95
CA LEU A 70 19.36 4.12 12.29
C LEU A 70 18.13 3.80 13.13
N GLN A 71 17.34 2.83 12.68
CA GLN A 71 16.03 2.51 13.26
C GLN A 71 15.80 1.00 13.28
N HIS A 72 15.12 0.55 14.32
CA HIS A 72 14.74 -0.84 14.55
C HIS A 72 13.27 -0.90 14.96
N TYR A 73 12.46 -1.55 14.14
CA TYR A 73 11.01 -1.62 14.31
C TYR A 73 10.56 -3.06 14.50
N GLN A 74 9.88 -3.32 15.61
CA GLN A 74 9.22 -4.59 15.87
C GLN A 74 7.71 -4.34 15.91
N VAL A 75 7.08 -4.43 14.75
CA VAL A 75 5.68 -3.97 14.58
C VAL A 75 4.71 -5.09 14.24
N HIS A 76 5.22 -6.22 13.77
CA HIS A 76 4.45 -7.35 13.30
C HIS A 76 4.54 -8.52 14.29
N CYS A 77 3.51 -9.37 14.27
CA CYS A 77 3.47 -10.61 15.06
C CYS A 77 3.97 -11.82 14.26
N GLY A 78 4.34 -11.62 12.99
CA GLY A 78 4.87 -12.62 12.08
C GLY A 78 6.03 -12.08 11.25
N GLY A 79 6.66 -12.95 10.47
CA GLY A 79 7.81 -12.60 9.62
C GLY A 79 7.44 -11.54 8.59
N VAL A 80 8.31 -10.53 8.45
CA VAL A 80 8.11 -9.46 7.47
C VAL A 80 8.69 -9.95 6.14
N ASN A 81 7.81 -10.08 5.15
CA ASN A 81 8.14 -10.71 3.87
C ASN A 81 8.65 -9.69 2.86
N CYS A 82 8.16 -8.45 2.91
CA CYS A 82 8.51 -7.42 1.94
C CYS A 82 8.38 -6.02 2.57
N VAL A 83 9.16 -5.08 2.05
CA VAL A 83 9.07 -3.66 2.39
C VAL A 83 9.12 -2.82 1.13
N SER A 84 8.48 -1.66 1.16
CA SER A 84 8.52 -0.71 0.05
C SER A 84 8.59 0.71 0.59
N PHE A 85 9.55 1.48 0.09
CA PHE A 85 9.67 2.90 0.41
C PHE A 85 8.69 3.73 -0.40
N HIS A 86 8.09 4.71 0.27
CA HIS A 86 7.36 5.75 -0.44
C HIS A 86 8.34 6.62 -1.24
N PRO A 87 7.99 7.11 -2.44
CA PRO A 87 8.87 7.95 -3.26
C PRO A 87 9.40 9.21 -2.56
N SER A 88 8.65 9.76 -1.59
CA SER A 88 9.13 10.90 -0.78
C SER A 88 10.25 10.54 0.20
N GLY A 89 10.46 9.26 0.49
CA GLY A 89 11.43 8.78 1.48
C GLY A 89 11.00 8.90 2.95
N ASN A 90 9.82 9.46 3.23
CA ASN A 90 9.35 9.69 4.60
C ASN A 90 8.56 8.51 5.18
N TYR A 91 8.02 7.65 4.32
CA TYR A 91 7.16 6.54 4.73
C TYR A 91 7.69 5.20 4.22
N LEU A 92 7.41 4.15 4.98
CA LEU A 92 7.71 2.77 4.63
C LEU A 92 6.46 1.91 4.83
N ILE A 93 6.15 1.06 3.86
CA ILE A 93 5.13 0.02 4.04
C ILE A 93 5.81 -1.32 4.21
N THR A 94 5.30 -2.11 5.15
CA THR A 94 5.79 -3.43 5.49
C THR A 94 4.67 -4.45 5.30
N ALA A 95 4.97 -5.57 4.65
CA ALA A 95 4.07 -6.68 4.42
C ALA A 95 4.51 -7.89 5.24
N SER A 96 3.55 -8.52 5.94
CA SER A 96 3.86 -9.55 6.92
C SER A 96 3.04 -10.82 6.73
N SER A 97 3.61 -11.90 7.23
CA SER A 97 2.95 -13.20 7.35
C SER A 97 1.79 -13.20 8.34
N ASP A 98 1.64 -12.16 9.17
CA ASP A 98 0.47 -11.97 10.04
C ASP A 98 -0.80 -11.51 9.30
N GLY A 99 -0.74 -11.36 7.98
CA GLY A 99 -1.86 -10.94 7.13
C GLY A 99 -2.13 -9.44 7.15
N THR A 100 -1.27 -8.66 7.82
CA THR A 100 -1.40 -7.20 7.88
C THR A 100 -0.32 -6.50 7.06
N LEU A 101 -0.68 -5.31 6.58
CA LEU A 101 0.28 -4.32 6.09
C LEU A 101 0.40 -3.23 7.15
N LYS A 102 1.61 -2.73 7.37
CA LYS A 102 1.82 -1.61 8.30
C LYS A 102 2.53 -0.47 7.59
N ILE A 103 2.12 0.75 7.93
CA ILE A 103 2.72 1.97 7.39
C ILE A 103 3.47 2.68 8.53
N LEU A 104 4.75 2.91 8.32
CA LEU A 104 5.62 3.58 9.27
C LEU A 104 5.99 4.98 8.78
N ASP A 105 6.07 5.90 9.73
CA ASP A 105 6.69 7.21 9.62
C ASP A 105 8.19 7.08 9.95
N LEU A 106 9.05 7.34 8.97
CA LEU A 106 10.50 7.26 9.15
C LEU A 106 11.07 8.51 9.82
N LEU A 107 10.39 9.66 9.73
CA LEU A 107 10.83 10.90 10.37
C LEU A 107 10.58 10.86 11.87
N GLU A 108 9.35 10.50 12.25
CA GLU A 108 8.96 10.44 13.66
C GLU A 108 9.18 9.06 14.30
N GLY A 109 9.51 8.05 13.49
CA GLY A 109 9.84 6.72 13.98
C GLY A 109 8.64 5.96 14.56
N ARG A 110 7.45 6.13 14.00
CA ARG A 110 6.20 5.56 14.55
C ARG A 110 5.39 4.78 13.54
N LEU A 111 4.55 3.87 14.03
CA LEU A 111 3.50 3.23 13.26
C LEU A 111 2.34 4.22 13.05
N ILE A 112 1.94 4.43 11.79
CA ILE A 112 0.81 5.29 11.43
C ILE A 112 -0.47 4.46 11.24
N TYR A 113 -0.37 3.39 10.43
CA TYR A 113 -1.53 2.57 10.09
C TYR A 113 -1.20 1.09 10.18
N THR A 114 -2.18 0.31 10.66
CA THR A 114 -2.24 -1.14 10.44
C THR A 114 -3.43 -1.40 9.52
N LEU A 115 -3.15 -1.91 8.34
CA LEU A 115 -4.15 -2.21 7.33
C LEU A 115 -4.45 -3.71 7.37
N GLN A 116 -5.75 -4.00 7.42
CA GLN A 116 -6.29 -5.34 7.34
C GLN A 116 -7.12 -5.44 6.06
N GLY A 117 -7.04 -6.58 5.39
CA GLY A 117 -7.77 -6.82 4.15
C GLY A 117 -7.48 -8.20 3.58
N HIS A 118 -6.22 -8.63 3.64
CA HIS A 118 -5.84 -9.98 3.26
C HIS A 118 -6.32 -11.01 4.29
N THR A 119 -6.77 -12.16 3.81
CA THR A 119 -7.22 -13.29 4.68
C THR A 119 -6.11 -14.26 5.03
N GLY A 120 -4.88 -14.01 4.56
CA GLY A 120 -3.70 -14.81 4.83
C GLY A 120 -2.40 -14.00 4.72
N PRO A 121 -1.23 -14.66 4.80
CA PRO A 121 0.08 -14.03 4.71
C PRO A 121 0.22 -13.08 3.51
N VAL A 122 0.74 -11.86 3.75
CA VAL A 122 1.03 -10.91 2.67
C VAL A 122 2.48 -11.07 2.25
N PHE A 123 2.71 -11.34 0.98
CA PHE A 123 4.06 -11.64 0.47
C PHE A 123 4.75 -10.42 -0.11
N THR A 124 3.99 -9.52 -0.75
CA THR A 124 4.59 -8.41 -1.48
C THR A 124 3.78 -7.13 -1.29
N VAL A 125 4.49 -6.01 -1.33
CA VAL A 125 3.91 -4.68 -1.36
C VAL A 125 4.76 -3.77 -2.24
N SER A 126 4.14 -2.87 -2.98
CA SER A 126 4.85 -1.93 -3.82
C SER A 126 4.10 -0.61 -3.94
N PHE A 127 4.81 0.49 -3.69
CA PHE A 127 4.31 1.83 -4.00
C PHE A 127 4.35 2.12 -5.49
N SER A 128 3.34 2.86 -5.95
CA SER A 128 3.38 3.54 -7.23
C SER A 128 4.48 4.61 -7.25
N LYS A 129 4.98 4.96 -8.44
CA LYS A 129 6.02 6.00 -8.62
C LYS A 129 5.61 7.37 -8.08
N GLY A 130 4.31 7.69 -8.12
CA GLY A 130 3.75 8.93 -7.58
C GLY A 130 3.46 8.88 -6.08
N GLY A 131 3.43 7.69 -5.47
CA GLY A 131 3.14 7.52 -4.04
C GLY A 131 1.65 7.56 -3.68
N GLU A 132 0.78 7.96 -4.60
CA GLU A 132 -0.68 8.06 -4.41
C GLU A 132 -1.38 6.70 -4.21
N LEU A 133 -0.80 5.65 -4.78
CA LEU A 133 -1.32 4.29 -4.72
C LEU A 133 -0.23 3.30 -4.28
N PHE A 134 -0.64 2.20 -3.70
CA PHE A 134 0.21 1.01 -3.54
C PHE A 134 -0.60 -0.27 -3.73
N SER A 135 0.08 -1.32 -4.16
CA SER A 135 -0.51 -2.66 -4.32
C SER A 135 0.06 -3.63 -3.30
N SER A 136 -0.77 -4.54 -2.81
CA SER A 136 -0.33 -5.68 -1.98
C SER A 136 -0.81 -7.00 -2.57
N GLY A 137 -0.01 -8.05 -2.41
CA GLY A 137 -0.34 -9.40 -2.86
C GLY A 137 -0.12 -10.42 -1.74
N GLY A 138 -1.09 -11.30 -1.53
CA GLY A 138 -1.10 -12.28 -0.45
C GLY A 138 -1.31 -13.72 -0.89
N ALA A 139 -1.24 -14.63 0.08
CA ALA A 139 -1.52 -16.05 -0.07
C ALA A 139 -3.00 -16.36 -0.38
N ASP A 140 -3.87 -15.37 -0.18
CA ASP A 140 -5.29 -15.43 -0.51
C ASP A 140 -5.58 -15.32 -2.02
N ALA A 141 -4.52 -15.33 -2.85
CA ALA A 141 -4.58 -15.16 -4.30
C ALA A 141 -5.22 -13.83 -4.74
N GLN A 142 -5.23 -12.83 -3.85
CA GLN A 142 -5.75 -11.50 -4.13
C GLN A 142 -4.61 -10.49 -4.28
N VAL A 143 -4.84 -9.53 -5.19
CA VAL A 143 -4.05 -8.30 -5.26
C VAL A 143 -4.98 -7.16 -4.87
N LEU A 144 -4.65 -6.47 -3.78
CA LEU A 144 -5.41 -5.33 -3.31
C LEU A 144 -4.70 -4.04 -3.74
N LEU A 145 -5.47 -3.08 -4.24
CA LEU A 145 -5.00 -1.73 -4.57
C LEU A 145 -5.51 -0.76 -3.52
N TRP A 146 -4.60 0.05 -3.00
CA TRP A 146 -4.86 0.96 -1.90
C TRP A 146 -4.54 2.39 -2.32
N LYS A 147 -5.34 3.34 -1.84
CA LYS A 147 -5.08 4.78 -2.00
C LYS A 147 -4.44 5.35 -0.75
N THR A 148 -3.36 6.09 -0.93
CA THR A 148 -2.70 6.84 0.14
C THR A 148 -3.33 8.22 0.26
N ASN A 149 -3.48 8.69 1.49
CA ASN A 149 -3.96 10.05 1.78
C ASN A 149 -2.89 10.84 2.54
N PHE A 150 -1.61 10.49 2.39
CA PHE A 150 -0.52 11.08 3.18
C PHE A 150 -0.42 12.59 2.98
N ASP A 151 -0.75 13.09 1.79
CA ASP A 151 -0.63 14.51 1.43
C ASP A 151 -1.92 15.31 1.63
N GLU A 152 -3.08 14.66 1.74
CA GLU A 152 -4.38 15.37 1.88
C GLU A 152 -4.77 15.66 3.33
N PHE A 153 -4.38 14.81 4.28
CA PHE A 153 -4.80 14.97 5.68
C PHE A 153 -3.69 14.61 6.66
N ASN A 154 -3.47 15.48 7.64
CA ASN A 154 -2.59 15.17 8.77
C ASN A 154 -3.06 13.87 9.45
N TYR A 155 -2.13 12.97 9.75
CA TYR A 155 -2.43 11.68 10.38
C TYR A 155 -3.26 11.83 11.67
N LYS A 156 -3.08 12.93 12.43
CA LYS A 156 -3.88 13.21 13.65
C LYS A 156 -5.36 13.38 13.32
N ASP A 157 -5.66 14.02 12.20
CA ASP A 157 -7.03 14.28 11.78
C ASP A 157 -7.66 13.02 11.19
N ILE A 158 -6.89 12.21 10.46
CA ILE A 158 -7.33 10.89 9.99
C ILE A 158 -7.59 9.96 11.19
N ALA A 159 -6.68 9.91 12.16
CA ALA A 159 -6.84 9.11 13.37
C ALA A 159 -8.11 9.52 14.14
N LYS A 160 -8.33 10.82 14.36
CA LYS A 160 -9.57 11.33 14.96
C LYS A 160 -10.82 10.94 14.16
N ARG A 161 -10.77 11.05 12.83
CA ARG A 161 -11.89 10.69 11.95
C ARG A 161 -12.18 9.19 11.96
N ASN A 162 -11.16 8.35 11.97
CA ASN A 162 -11.31 6.90 12.07
C ASN A 162 -11.83 6.49 13.46
N LEU A 163 -11.39 7.16 14.52
CA LEU A 163 -11.91 6.96 15.87
C LEU A 163 -13.40 7.36 15.97
N LYS A 164 -13.81 8.43 15.27
CA LYS A 164 -15.22 8.80 15.11
C LYS A 164 -16.03 7.78 14.31
N ARG A 165 -15.43 7.06 13.36
CA ARG A 165 -16.12 5.99 12.59
C ARG A 165 -16.29 4.71 13.40
N LEU A 166 -15.46 4.49 14.41
CA LEU A 166 -15.58 3.36 15.35
C LEU A 166 -16.66 3.61 16.41
N HIS A 167 -16.96 4.88 16.71
CA HIS A 167 -18.17 5.25 17.41
C HIS A 167 -19.33 5.30 16.41
N PHE A 168 -20.19 4.29 16.44
CA PHE A 168 -21.52 4.47 15.87
C PHE A 168 -22.22 5.55 16.70
N ASP A 169 -22.59 6.66 16.05
CA ASP A 169 -23.60 7.55 16.63
C ASP A 169 -24.79 6.66 16.99
N SER A 170 -25.36 6.88 18.18
CA SER A 170 -26.57 6.19 18.60
C SER A 170 -27.59 6.27 17.45
N PRO A 171 -28.20 5.13 17.05
CA PRO A 171 -29.15 5.15 15.95
C PRO A 171 -30.17 6.27 16.20
N PRO A 172 -30.54 7.04 15.16
CA PRO A 172 -31.42 8.18 15.34
C PRO A 172 -32.66 7.73 16.11
N HIS A 173 -32.90 8.37 17.25
CA HIS A 173 -34.07 8.07 18.05
C HIS A 173 -35.31 8.46 17.25
N LEU A 174 -36.46 7.83 17.53
CA LEU A 174 -37.73 8.18 16.88
C LEU A 174 -38.07 9.68 16.97
N HIS A 175 -37.46 10.38 17.93
CA HIS A 175 -37.62 11.82 18.18
C HIS A 175 -36.70 12.69 17.31
N ASP A 176 -35.66 12.12 16.70
CA ASP A 176 -34.76 12.79 15.75
C ASP A 176 -35.36 12.81 14.33
N ILE A 177 -36.37 11.97 14.08
CA ILE A 177 -37.21 12.00 12.89
C ILE A 177 -38.29 13.05 13.11
N TYR A 178 -37.95 14.33 12.90
CA TYR A 178 -38.97 15.36 12.80
C TYR A 178 -39.92 15.02 11.64
N PRO A 179 -41.24 15.18 11.79
CA PRO A 179 -42.14 15.09 10.65
C PRO A 179 -41.65 16.13 9.64
N ARG A 180 -41.23 15.66 8.45
CA ARG A 180 -40.90 16.56 7.35
C ARG A 180 -42.11 17.47 7.19
N THR A 181 -41.88 18.78 7.27
CA THR A 181 -42.91 19.75 6.91
C THR A 181 -43.45 19.35 5.53
N PRO A 182 -44.78 19.42 5.32
CA PRO A 182 -45.32 19.20 3.99
C PRO A 182 -44.63 20.18 3.05
N HIS A 183 -43.76 19.67 2.19
CA HIS A 183 -43.26 20.45 1.07
C HIS A 183 -44.40 20.48 0.06
N PHE A 184 -44.78 21.68 -0.36
CA PHE A 184 -45.79 21.82 -1.41
C PHE A 184 -45.24 21.15 -2.67
N HIS A 185 -45.88 20.08 -3.13
CA HIS A 185 -45.73 19.64 -4.50
C HIS A 185 -46.33 20.74 -5.37
N GLU A 186 -45.47 21.58 -5.95
CA GLU A 186 -45.89 22.47 -7.02
C GLU A 186 -46.33 21.56 -8.17
N GLY A 187 -47.63 21.58 -8.48
CA GLY A 187 -48.26 20.72 -9.47
C GLY A 187 -47.85 21.09 -10.89
N LYS A 188 -46.57 20.95 -11.23
CA LYS A 188 -46.17 20.73 -12.62
C LYS A 188 -46.34 19.25 -12.91
N MET A 189 -47.45 18.91 -13.55
CA MET A 189 -47.55 17.67 -14.30
C MET A 189 -46.68 17.79 -15.55
N ASP A 190 -45.35 17.75 -15.37
CA ASP A 190 -44.47 17.38 -16.47
C ASP A 190 -44.58 15.87 -16.58
N THR A 191 -45.38 15.40 -17.54
CA THR A 191 -45.38 14.00 -17.95
C THR A 191 -43.96 13.66 -18.40
N VAL A 192 -43.27 12.81 -17.63
CA VAL A 192 -42.00 12.22 -18.06
C VAL A 192 -42.33 11.24 -19.18
N GLU A 193 -42.24 11.70 -20.44
CA GLU A 193 -42.22 10.80 -21.58
C GLU A 193 -40.93 9.99 -21.50
N ILE A 194 -41.06 8.73 -21.10
CA ILE A 194 -39.98 7.75 -21.19
C ILE A 194 -39.77 7.49 -22.68
N ASN A 195 -38.77 8.14 -23.28
CA ASN A 195 -38.35 7.86 -24.65
C ASN A 195 -37.88 6.39 -24.72
N PRO A 196 -38.57 5.47 -25.43
CA PRO A 196 -38.22 4.05 -25.47
C PRO A 196 -37.04 3.76 -26.40
N LYS A 197 -36.09 4.70 -26.54
CA LYS A 197 -34.92 4.58 -27.43
C LYS A 197 -33.60 4.29 -26.70
N LEU A 198 -33.65 3.92 -25.43
CA LEU A 198 -32.55 3.22 -24.80
C LEU A 198 -32.85 1.73 -24.92
N GLU A 199 -32.26 1.11 -25.96
CA GLU A 199 -32.17 -0.34 -26.11
C GLU A 199 -31.65 -0.92 -24.79
N VAL A 200 -32.58 -1.44 -23.97
CA VAL A 200 -32.24 -2.37 -22.92
C VAL A 200 -31.76 -3.61 -23.65
N VAL A 201 -30.45 -3.80 -23.75
CA VAL A 201 -29.87 -5.03 -24.28
C VAL A 201 -30.33 -6.16 -23.39
N ASP A 202 -31.17 -7.01 -23.97
CA ASP A 202 -31.73 -8.19 -23.33
C ASP A 202 -30.59 -9.14 -22.95
N LEU A 203 -30.38 -9.34 -21.64
CA LEU A 203 -29.26 -10.11 -21.06
C LEU A 203 -29.46 -11.65 -21.18
N GLN A 204 -30.32 -12.11 -22.07
CA GLN A 204 -30.57 -13.53 -22.32
C GLN A 204 -29.95 -14.05 -23.63
N THR A 205 -28.66 -13.76 -23.87
CA THR A 205 -27.90 -14.45 -24.91
C THR A 205 -26.58 -15.01 -24.36
N SER A 206 -26.34 -16.30 -24.60
CA SER A 206 -25.28 -17.11 -23.99
C SER A 206 -24.00 -17.15 -24.82
N SER A 207 -23.46 -15.98 -25.22
CA SER A 207 -22.05 -15.79 -25.62
C SER A 207 -21.81 -14.35 -26.07
N PRO A 208 -20.68 -13.71 -25.70
CA PRO A 208 -20.34 -12.40 -26.24
C PRO A 208 -19.88 -12.54 -27.70
N PRO A 209 -20.26 -11.60 -28.61
CA PRO A 209 -19.77 -11.60 -29.98
C PRO A 209 -18.28 -11.24 -30.02
N VAL A 210 -17.49 -12.05 -30.73
CA VAL A 210 -16.10 -11.76 -31.08
C VAL A 210 -16.10 -10.67 -32.14
N VAL A 211 -15.41 -9.55 -31.87
CA VAL A 211 -15.18 -8.49 -32.84
C VAL A 211 -13.74 -8.61 -33.34
N ASP A 212 -13.57 -9.01 -34.59
CA ASP A 212 -12.28 -8.99 -35.28
C ASP A 212 -11.91 -7.54 -35.64
N ILE A 213 -10.78 -7.07 -35.11
CA ILE A 213 -10.26 -5.74 -35.38
C ILE A 213 -9.46 -5.81 -36.69
N ILE A 214 -10.02 -5.22 -37.75
CA ILE A 214 -9.34 -5.04 -39.04
C ILE A 214 -8.19 -4.04 -38.87
N SER A 215 -6.99 -4.46 -39.26
CA SER A 215 -5.77 -3.66 -39.33
C SER A 215 -5.92 -2.49 -40.30
N PHE A 216 -5.66 -1.27 -39.85
CA PHE A 216 -5.46 -0.13 -40.73
C PHE A 216 -4.03 -0.14 -41.27
N ASP A 217 -3.91 -0.36 -42.59
CA ASP A 217 -2.67 -0.15 -43.34
C ASP A 217 -2.36 1.34 -43.45
N SER A 218 -1.08 1.66 -43.26
CA SER A 218 -0.47 2.96 -43.47
C SER A 218 -0.22 3.25 -44.95
N THR A 219 -0.69 4.40 -45.42
CA THR A 219 -0.06 5.15 -46.52
C THR A 219 -0.02 6.61 -46.16
#